data_AF-A0A644TWT5-F1
#
_entry.id   AF-A0A644TWT5-F1
#
_cell.length_a   1.000
_cell.length_b   1.000
_cell.length_c   1.000
_cell.angle_alpha   90.00
_cell.angle_beta   90.00
_cell.angle_gamma   90.00
#
_symmetry.space_group_name_H-M   'P 1'
#
loop_
_entity.id
_entity.type
_entity.pdbx_description
1 polymer ?
#
loop_
_entity_poly.entity_id
_entity_poly.type
_entity_poly.pdbx_seq_one_letter_code
_entity_poly.pdbx_strand_id
1 'polypeptide(L)'
;MFDLYNRLIKKHKRNPIRLIHLFQEEFGEKNIILISSSYDEFQAIQTVLIEKSIIIIDKPYQCKDSYNEFLKIISDPRRIVIIDLFKIVIIFQNSKLSPQKYRF
;
A
#
# COMPACT_ATOMS: atom_id res chain seq x y z
N MET A 1 6.55 -11.13 -10.33
CA MET A 1 5.81 -9.92 -9.90
C MET A 1 6.45 -9.30 -8.65
N PHE A 2 6.61 -10.05 -7.56
CA PHE A 2 7.27 -9.58 -6.33
C PHE A 2 8.72 -9.09 -6.52
N ASP A 3 9.51 -9.79 -7.34
CA ASP A 3 10.89 -9.35 -7.65
C ASP A 3 10.96 -8.02 -8.40
N LEU A 4 9.94 -7.71 -9.23
CA LEU A 4 9.84 -6.45 -9.94
C LEU A 4 9.58 -5.31 -8.94
N TYR A 5 8.63 -5.50 -8.04
CA TYR A 5 8.35 -4.54 -6.95
C TYR A 5 9.60 -4.28 -6.12
N ASN A 6 10.29 -5.32 -5.68
CA ASN A 6 11.52 -5.19 -4.90
C ASN A 6 12.62 -4.45 -5.66
N ARG A 7 12.78 -4.69 -6.97
CA ARG A 7 13.80 -4.02 -7.78
C ARG A 7 13.50 -2.51 -7.93
N LEU A 8 12.24 -2.17 -8.23
CA LEU A 8 11.81 -0.77 -8.38
C LEU A 8 11.91 0.00 -7.06
N ILE A 9 11.44 -0.60 -5.97
CA ILE A 9 11.48 -0.02 -4.63
C ILE A 9 12.92 0.20 -4.17
N LYS A 10 13.80 -0.80 -4.31
CA LYS A 10 15.23 -0.64 -3.94
C LYS A 10 15.90 0.49 -4.71
N LYS A 11 15.59 0.65 -6.00
CA LYS A 11 16.19 1.67 -6.87
C LYS A 11 15.66 3.08 -6.58
N HIS A 12 14.39 3.22 -6.19
CA HIS A 12 13.72 4.51 -6.11
C HIS A 12 13.14 4.89 -4.73
N LYS A 13 13.45 4.15 -3.65
CA LYS A 13 12.96 4.42 -2.28
C LYS A 13 13.12 5.86 -1.77
N ARG A 14 14.11 6.61 -2.26
CA ARG A 14 14.36 8.01 -1.85
C ARG A 14 13.49 9.04 -2.59
N ASN A 15 12.85 8.64 -3.69
CA ASN A 15 11.99 9.50 -4.51
C ASN A 15 10.61 8.86 -4.69
N PRO A 16 9.68 9.10 -3.75
CA PRO A 16 8.34 8.51 -3.75
C PRO A 16 7.54 8.85 -5.02
N ILE A 17 7.61 10.10 -5.49
CA ILE A 17 6.89 10.56 -6.68
C ILE A 17 7.32 9.78 -7.91
N ARG A 18 8.64 9.62 -8.09
CA ARG A 18 9.18 8.82 -9.19
C ARG A 18 8.80 7.35 -9.08
N LEU A 19 8.72 6.81 -7.86
CA LEU A 19 8.30 5.43 -7.63
C LEU A 19 6.82 5.22 -7.98
N ILE A 20 5.94 6.17 -7.64
CA ILE A 20 4.52 6.15 -8.03
C ILE A 20 4.39 6.15 -9.55
N HIS A 21 5.09 7.08 -10.24
CA HIS A 21 5.07 7.13 -11.70
C HIS A 21 5.55 5.84 -12.35
N LEU A 22 6.63 5.23 -11.85
CA LEU A 22 7.11 3.95 -12.38
C LEU A 22 6.10 2.82 -12.18
N PHE A 23 5.36 2.82 -11.07
CA PHE A 23 4.26 1.87 -10.93
C PHE A 23 3.12 2.18 -11.91
N GLN A 24 2.80 3.45 -12.14
CA GLN A 24 1.75 3.83 -13.10
C GLN A 24 2.10 3.39 -14.53
N GLU A 25 3.36 3.56 -14.94
CA GLU A 25 3.86 3.12 -16.24
C GLU A 25 3.79 1.59 -16.40
N GLU A 26 4.22 0.84 -15.39
CA GLU A 26 4.32 -0.62 -15.45
C GLU A 26 2.97 -1.33 -15.30
N PHE A 27 2.07 -0.79 -14.47
CA PHE A 27 0.82 -1.47 -14.09
C PHE A 27 -0.43 -0.80 -14.66
N GLY A 28 -0.29 0.39 -15.25
CA GLY A 28 -1.40 1.21 -15.71
C GLY A 28 -2.03 2.01 -14.57
N GLU A 29 -2.26 3.30 -14.81
CA GLU A 29 -2.80 4.25 -13.82
C GLU A 29 -4.10 3.77 -13.16
N LYS A 30 -4.95 3.04 -13.91
CA LYS A 30 -6.23 2.52 -13.41
C LYS A 30 -6.10 1.50 -12.27
N ASN A 31 -4.92 0.90 -12.11
CA ASN A 31 -4.65 -0.11 -11.08
C ASN A 31 -3.95 0.48 -9.85
N ILE A 32 -3.76 1.81 -9.80
CA ILE A 32 -3.11 2.49 -8.68
C ILE A 32 -4.10 3.44 -8.03
N ILE A 33 -4.28 3.26 -6.73
CA ILE A 33 -5.23 4.05 -5.94
C ILE A 33 -4.43 4.79 -4.88
N LEU A 34 -4.41 6.11 -4.96
CA LEU A 34 -3.78 6.98 -3.97
C LEU A 34 -4.83 7.41 -2.95
N ILE A 35 -4.50 7.23 -1.67
CA ILE A 35 -5.38 7.57 -0.56
C ILE A 35 -4.65 8.38 0.49
N SER A 36 -5.43 9.09 1.29
CA SER A 36 -4.93 9.68 2.53
C SER A 36 -4.77 8.61 3.62
N SER A 37 -4.13 8.98 4.73
CA SER A 37 -4.04 8.10 5.90
C SER A 37 -5.36 8.08 6.67
N SER A 38 -6.38 7.49 6.05
CA SER A 38 -7.75 7.37 6.58
C SER A 38 -8.19 5.91 6.51
N TYR A 39 -8.56 5.33 7.67
CA TYR A 39 -9.01 3.95 7.71
C TYR A 39 -10.36 3.75 7.02
N ASP A 40 -11.25 4.73 7.10
CA ASP A 40 -12.57 4.68 6.45
C ASP A 40 -12.43 4.70 4.93
N GLU A 41 -11.54 5.57 4.41
CA GLU A 41 -11.22 5.63 2.98
C GLU A 41 -10.62 4.29 2.51
N PHE A 42 -9.69 3.74 3.28
CA PHE A 42 -9.11 2.44 3.02
C PHE A 42 -10.17 1.32 2.98
N GLN A 43 -11.11 1.28 3.92
CA GLN A 43 -12.17 0.28 3.94
C GLN A 43 -13.09 0.37 2.72
N ALA A 44 -13.50 1.59 2.34
CA ALA A 44 -14.36 1.83 1.18
C ALA A 44 -13.69 1.40 -0.13
N ILE A 45 -12.38 1.56 -0.23
CA ILE A 45 -11.61 1.18 -1.41
C ILE A 45 -11.42 -0.33 -1.47
N GLN A 46 -11.19 -0.98 -0.32
CA GLN A 46 -11.05 -2.43 -0.25
C GLN A 46 -12.30 -3.20 -0.69
N THR A 47 -13.51 -2.65 -0.57
CA THR A 47 -14.75 -3.31 -1.04
C THR A 47 -14.94 -3.24 -2.55
N VAL A 48 -14.26 -2.32 -3.23
CA VAL A 48 -14.38 -2.09 -4.68
C VAL A 48 -13.13 -2.58 -5.44
N LEU A 49 -12.03 -2.87 -4.72
CA LEU A 49 -10.74 -3.20 -5.32
C LEU A 49 -10.76 -4.49 -6.14
N ILE A 50 -10.06 -4.44 -7.28
CA ILE A 50 -9.72 -5.60 -8.10
C ILE A 50 -8.44 -6.23 -7.53
N GLU A 51 -8.32 -7.57 -7.58
CA GLU A 51 -7.21 -8.35 -6.97
C GLU A 51 -5.77 -7.91 -7.34
N LYS A 52 -5.58 -7.09 -8.38
CA LYS A 52 -4.27 -6.64 -8.87
C LYS A 52 -3.96 -5.17 -8.62
N SER A 53 -4.73 -4.50 -7.77
CA SER A 53 -4.57 -3.06 -7.53
C SER A 53 -3.51 -2.78 -6.45
N ILE A 54 -2.79 -1.68 -6.62
CA ILE A 54 -1.81 -1.15 -5.67
C ILE A 54 -2.46 0.05 -4.98
N ILE A 55 -2.51 0.04 -3.65
CA ILE A 55 -2.93 1.20 -2.86
C ILE A 55 -1.67 1.91 -2.37
N ILE A 56 -1.64 3.23 -2.50
CA ILE A 56 -0.53 4.07 -2.02
C ILE A 56 -1.10 5.07 -1.02
N ILE A 57 -0.62 5.00 0.21
CA ILE A 57 -0.94 5.95 1.27
C ILE A 57 0.10 7.05 1.24
N ASP A 58 -0.34 8.29 1.01
CA ASP A 58 0.55 9.46 1.10
C ASP A 58 0.67 9.94 2.54
N LYS A 59 1.91 10.34 2.92
CA LYS A 59 2.28 10.94 4.21
C LYS A 59 1.66 10.27 5.46
N PRO A 60 1.91 8.96 5.69
CA PRO A 60 1.41 8.23 6.86
C PRO A 60 1.82 8.82 8.21
N TYR A 61 2.91 9.59 8.24
CA TYR A 61 3.48 10.17 9.45
C TYR A 61 3.35 11.70 9.53
N GLN A 62 2.43 12.31 8.76
CA GLN A 62 2.28 13.76 8.75
C GLN A 62 1.93 14.34 10.13
N CYS A 63 1.00 13.70 10.85
CA CYS A 63 0.60 14.07 12.20
C CYS A 63 0.17 12.83 13.00
N LYS A 64 -0.08 13.03 14.30
CA LYS A 64 -0.47 11.95 15.22
C LYS A 64 -1.76 11.25 14.79
N ASP A 65 -2.74 11.99 14.26
CA ASP A 65 -4.01 11.42 13.83
C ASP A 65 -3.84 10.57 12.57
N SER A 66 -3.10 11.07 11.56
CA SER A 66 -2.74 10.29 10.37
C SER A 66 -2.00 9.01 10.73
N TYR A 67 -1.09 9.08 11.71
CA TYR A 67 -0.37 7.89 12.18
C TYR A 67 -1.30 6.89 12.90
N ASN A 68 -2.22 7.35 13.74
CA ASN A 68 -3.18 6.49 14.41
C ASN A 68 -4.11 5.78 13.41
N GLU A 69 -4.57 6.49 12.39
CA GLU A 69 -5.36 5.92 11.29
C GLU A 69 -4.52 4.92 10.48
N PHE A 70 -3.28 5.26 10.16
CA PHE A 70 -2.34 4.37 9.49
C PHE A 70 -2.10 3.07 10.28
N LEU A 71 -1.97 3.15 11.61
CA LEU A 71 -1.85 1.97 12.47
C LEU A 71 -3.03 1.01 12.34
N LYS A 72 -4.26 1.53 12.17
CA LYS A 72 -5.44 0.70 11.93
C LYS A 72 -5.35 0.01 10.57
N ILE A 73 -4.86 0.70 9.54
CA ILE A 73 -4.67 0.13 8.19
C ILE A 73 -3.65 -1.02 8.20
N ILE A 74 -2.49 -0.84 8.84
CA ILE A 74 -1.45 -1.89 8.87
C ILE A 74 -1.80 -3.08 9.75
N SER A 75 -2.65 -2.87 10.75
CA SER A 75 -3.14 -3.92 11.64
C SER A 75 -4.32 -4.69 11.05
N ASP A 76 -4.80 -4.29 9.87
CA ASP A 76 -5.93 -4.92 9.21
C ASP A 76 -5.55 -6.36 8.78
N PRO A 77 -6.31 -7.39 9.19
CA PRO A 77 -5.97 -8.79 8.93
C PRO A 77 -6.17 -9.23 7.48
N ARG A 78 -6.58 -8.33 6.58
CA ARG A 78 -6.78 -8.61 5.15
C ARG A 78 -5.45 -8.91 4.44
N ARG A 79 -5.59 -9.54 3.27
CA ARG A 79 -4.51 -10.15 2.46
C ARG A 79 -3.58 -9.13 1.81
N ILE A 80 -2.76 -8.46 2.62
CA ILE A 80 -2.02 -7.27 2.22
C ILE A 80 -0.51 -7.47 2.43
N VAL A 81 0.29 -7.06 1.43
CA VAL A 81 1.72 -6.80 1.64
C VAL A 81 1.92 -5.30 1.80
N ILE A 82 2.54 -4.90 2.90
CA ILE A 82 2.79 -3.49 3.23
C ILE A 82 4.27 -3.20 3.09
N ILE A 83 4.60 -2.15 2.34
CA ILE A 83 5.95 -1.63 2.23
C ILE A 83 5.94 -0.17 2.65
N ASP A 84 6.53 0.09 3.80
CA ASP A 84 6.70 1.44 4.33
C ASP A 84 8.01 2.06 3.84
N LEU A 85 7.90 3.25 3.25
CA LEU A 85 9.03 4.04 2.75
C LEU A 85 9.17 5.38 3.49
N PHE A 86 8.60 5.50 4.70
CA PHE A 86 8.49 6.70 5.54
C PHE A 86 7.69 7.86 4.92
N LYS A 87 7.86 8.16 3.64
CA LYS A 87 7.13 9.23 2.97
C LYS A 87 5.79 8.75 2.42
N ILE A 88 5.76 7.50 1.97
CA ILE A 88 4.57 6.82 1.44
C ILE A 88 4.58 5.39 1.97
N VAL A 89 3.40 4.79 2.03
CA VAL A 89 3.25 3.35 2.26
C VAL A 89 2.55 2.73 1.07
N ILE A 90 3.08 1.62 0.59
CA ILE A 90 2.56 0.87 -0.55
C ILE A 90 1.92 -0.41 -0.04
N ILE A 91 0.68 -0.63 -0.44
CA ILE A 91 -0.16 -1.75 -0.06
C ILE A 91 -0.47 -2.53 -1.33
N PHE A 92 0.07 -3.74 -1.42
CA PHE A 92 -0.27 -4.69 -2.48
C PHE A 92 -1.36 -5.63 -1.97
N GLN A 93 -2.51 -5.66 -2.63
CA GLN A 93 -3.44 -6.75 -2.44
C GLN A 93 -2.86 -8.02 -3.04
N ASN A 94 -2.85 -9.11 -2.27
CA ASN A 94 -2.49 -10.41 -2.77
C ASN A 94 -3.52 -11.42 -2.32
N SER A 95 -4.43 -11.79 -3.22
CA SER A 95 -5.50 -12.74 -2.91
C SER A 95 -5.01 -14.12 -2.50
N LYS A 96 -3.74 -14.48 -2.75
CA LYS A 96 -3.15 -15.75 -2.31
C LYS A 96 -2.62 -15.74 -0.87
N LEU A 97 -2.48 -14.58 -0.21
CA LEU A 97 -2.07 -14.51 1.19
C LEU A 97 -3.27 -14.73 2.10
N SER A 98 -3.49 -15.93 2.64
CA SER A 98 -4.47 -16.10 3.72
C SER A 98 -4.05 -15.32 4.98
N PRO A 99 -5.00 -14.82 5.81
CA PRO A 99 -4.66 -14.30 7.13
C PRO A 99 -3.94 -15.40 7.91
N GLN A 100 -2.62 -15.29 8.07
CA GLN A 100 -1.86 -16.27 8.83
C GLN A 100 -2.12 -16.04 10.32
N LYS A 101 -2.97 -16.87 10.91
CA LYS A 101 -3.09 -16.98 12.36
C LYS A 101 -1.85 -17.75 12.86
N TYR A 102 -0.85 -17.03 13.37
CA TYR A 102 0.21 -17.66 14.16
C TYR A 102 -0.41 -18.18 15.45
N ARG A 103 -0.37 -19.50 15.67
CA ARG A 103 -0.64 -20.10 16.98
C ARG A 103 0.65 -19.96 17.78
N PHE A 104 0.61 -19.18 18.85
CA PHE A 104 1.66 -19.15 19.88
C PHE A 104 1.60 -20.44 20.71
#